data_AF-A0A7X8UDW0-F1
#
_entry.id   AF-A0A7X8UDW0-F1
#
_cell.length_a   1.000
_cell.length_b   1.000
_cell.length_c   1.000
_cell.angle_alpha   90.00
_cell.angle_beta   90.00
_cell.angle_gamma   90.00
#
_symmetry.space_group_name_H-M   'P 1'
#
loop_
_entity.id
_entity.type
_entity.pdbx_description
1 polymer ?
#
loop_
_entity_poly.entity_id
_entity_poly.type
_entity_poly.pdbx_seq_one_letter_code
_entity_poly.pdbx_strand_id
1 'polypeptide(L)'
;MSGKKNIPPQTAELIDKALETIIDQWYLSVSDYYITTEKKTENPDIFGPAELKRFHDENGHRIKFDKGDLDFTYGLSVTADEAECGIEVSVNNKVPNFDYAELARRIADYYRANSEKAVEGFKKIRKTRNCDVFTLGEDIAGSIKVETREGKADIVRLSFGIRDSLLEELIADPANFMELIHHYCVAPLRRIYAEVYRIKRR
;
A
#
# COMPACT_ATOMS: atom_id res chain seq x y z
N MET A 1 11.16 -32.54 -5.45
CA MET A 1 10.45 -32.06 -6.66
C MET A 1 9.28 -31.20 -6.21
N SER A 2 9.46 -29.88 -6.19
CA SER A 2 8.37 -28.93 -5.97
C SER A 2 7.92 -28.47 -7.34
N GLY A 3 6.77 -28.96 -7.81
CA GLY A 3 6.16 -28.43 -9.01
C GLY A 3 5.73 -27.00 -8.71
N LYS A 4 6.37 -26.01 -9.33
CA LYS A 4 5.90 -24.62 -9.32
C LYS A 4 4.47 -24.65 -9.86
N LYS A 5 3.49 -24.39 -8.99
CA LYS A 5 2.10 -24.22 -9.42
C LYS A 5 2.00 -22.79 -9.94
N ASN A 6 1.64 -22.64 -11.20
CA ASN A 6 1.32 -21.31 -11.74
C ASN A 6 0.18 -20.72 -10.92
N ILE A 7 0.34 -19.47 -10.47
CA ILE A 7 -0.75 -18.72 -9.85
C ILE A 7 -1.87 -18.56 -10.89
N PRO A 8 -3.12 -18.95 -10.57
CA PRO A 8 -4.22 -18.76 -11.51
C PRO A 8 -4.39 -17.27 -11.84
N PRO A 9 -4.57 -16.88 -13.12
CA PRO A 9 -4.77 -15.48 -13.49
C PRO A 9 -5.91 -14.79 -12.71
N GLN A 10 -6.96 -15.55 -12.41
CA GLN A 10 -8.10 -15.11 -11.59
C GLN A 10 -7.71 -14.70 -10.17
N THR A 11 -6.65 -15.28 -9.60
CA THR A 11 -6.17 -14.92 -8.25
C THR A 11 -5.56 -13.52 -8.24
N ALA A 12 -4.76 -13.18 -9.24
CA ALA A 12 -4.17 -11.85 -9.36
C ALA A 12 -5.25 -10.77 -9.57
N GLU A 13 -6.26 -11.05 -10.41
CA GLU A 13 -7.40 -10.15 -10.63
C GLU A 13 -8.21 -9.90 -9.35
N LEU A 14 -8.43 -10.92 -8.51
CA LEU A 14 -9.13 -10.76 -7.23
C LEU A 14 -8.34 -9.90 -6.24
N ILE A 15 -7.01 -10.07 -6.19
CA ILE A 15 -6.15 -9.23 -5.36
C ILE A 15 -6.17 -7.79 -5.88
N ASP A 16 -6.02 -7.60 -7.19
CA ASP A 16 -6.06 -6.28 -7.82
C ASP A 16 -7.36 -5.55 -7.48
N LYS A 17 -8.51 -6.24 -7.57
CA LYS A 17 -9.80 -5.67 -7.19
C LYS A 17 -9.87 -5.28 -5.71
N ALA A 18 -9.24 -6.04 -4.82
CA ALA A 18 -9.14 -5.69 -3.41
C ALA A 18 -8.30 -4.42 -3.20
N LEU A 19 -7.18 -4.28 -3.93
CA LEU A 19 -6.33 -3.09 -3.90
C LEU A 19 -7.05 -1.84 -4.44
N GLU A 20 -7.82 -1.99 -5.53
CA GLU A 20 -8.70 -0.95 -6.07
C GLU A 20 -9.67 -0.44 -4.99
N THR A 21 -10.33 -1.39 -4.32
CA THR A 21 -11.33 -1.11 -3.28
C THR A 21 -10.71 -0.39 -2.07
N ILE A 22 -9.49 -0.76 -1.65
CA ILE A 22 -8.78 -0.08 -0.57
C ILE A 22 -8.51 1.39 -0.93
N ILE A 23 -8.09 1.68 -2.17
CA ILE A 23 -7.86 3.05 -2.63
C ILE A 23 -9.16 3.83 -2.68
N ASP A 24 -10.23 3.23 -3.19
CA ASP A 24 -11.55 3.86 -3.26
C ASP A 24 -12.13 4.18 -1.89
N GLN A 25 -12.08 3.23 -0.96
CA GLN A 25 -12.54 3.46 0.41
C GLN A 25 -11.74 4.57 1.09
N TRP A 26 -10.42 4.58 0.91
CA TRP A 26 -9.62 5.66 1.44
C TRP A 26 -9.98 7.01 0.80
N TYR A 27 -10.11 7.06 -0.53
CA TYR A 27 -10.52 8.26 -1.26
C TYR A 27 -11.84 8.82 -0.73
N LEU A 28 -12.87 7.99 -0.64
CA LEU A 28 -14.19 8.39 -0.13
C LEU A 28 -14.14 8.83 1.33
N SER A 29 -13.33 8.19 2.17
CA SER A 29 -13.22 8.53 3.60
C SER A 29 -12.61 9.92 3.86
N VAL A 30 -11.88 10.47 2.90
CA VAL A 30 -11.18 11.77 3.06
C VAL A 30 -11.64 12.84 2.07
N SER A 31 -12.37 12.47 1.02
CA SER A 31 -12.73 13.36 -0.10
C SER A 31 -13.40 14.65 0.35
N ASP A 32 -14.22 14.61 1.40
CA ASP A 32 -14.92 15.78 1.96
C ASP A 32 -13.98 16.90 2.38
N TYR A 33 -12.74 16.59 2.78
CA TYR A 33 -11.74 17.57 3.22
C TYR A 33 -10.90 18.20 2.10
N TYR A 34 -11.13 17.80 0.85
CA TYR A 34 -10.33 18.21 -0.31
C TYR A 34 -11.19 18.68 -1.48
N ILE A 35 -10.59 19.51 -2.34
CA ILE A 35 -11.11 19.77 -3.68
C ILE A 35 -10.80 18.55 -4.56
N THR A 36 -11.83 17.86 -5.03
CA THR A 36 -11.67 16.70 -5.92
C THR A 36 -12.02 17.05 -7.36
N THR A 37 -11.63 16.19 -8.30
CA THR A 37 -12.01 16.34 -9.72
C THR A 37 -13.52 16.23 -9.91
N GLU A 38 -14.18 15.33 -9.17
CA GLU A 38 -15.63 15.13 -9.19
C GLU A 38 -16.36 16.36 -8.68
N LYS A 39 -15.96 16.91 -7.51
CA LYS A 39 -16.55 18.13 -6.95
C LYS A 39 -16.46 19.32 -7.91
N LYS A 40 -15.31 19.46 -8.60
CA LYS A 40 -15.14 20.51 -9.61
C LYS A 40 -16.00 20.31 -10.85
N THR A 41 -16.31 19.06 -11.19
CA THR A 41 -17.20 18.73 -12.31
C THR A 41 -18.66 19.01 -11.94
N GLU A 42 -19.06 18.69 -10.70
CA GLU A 42 -20.39 18.96 -10.17
C GLU A 42 -20.64 20.45 -9.89
N ASN A 43 -19.60 21.18 -9.48
CA ASN A 43 -19.65 22.60 -9.19
C ASN A 43 -18.43 23.33 -9.80
N PRO A 44 -18.58 23.88 -11.03
CA PRO A 44 -17.52 24.63 -11.71
C PRO A 44 -17.05 25.90 -10.98
N ASP A 45 -17.82 26.41 -10.02
CA ASP A 45 -17.47 27.60 -9.23
C ASP A 45 -16.42 27.32 -8.15
N ILE A 46 -16.01 26.05 -7.97
CA ILE A 46 -14.90 25.70 -7.08
C ILE A 46 -13.58 26.15 -7.69
N PHE A 47 -13.06 27.27 -7.18
CA PHE A 47 -11.75 27.82 -7.55
C PHE A 47 -10.60 27.06 -6.89
N GLY A 48 -9.52 26.83 -7.66
CA GLY A 48 -8.31 26.15 -7.20
C GLY A 48 -8.04 24.82 -7.93
N PRO A 49 -6.81 24.29 -7.89
CA PRO A 49 -6.50 22.97 -8.45
C PRO A 49 -7.19 21.85 -7.66
N ALA A 50 -7.36 20.68 -8.27
CA ALA A 50 -7.80 19.49 -7.55
C ALA A 50 -6.68 19.03 -6.60
N GLU A 51 -7.01 18.99 -5.31
CA GLU A 51 -6.11 18.65 -4.20
C GLU A 51 -6.07 17.15 -3.91
N LEU A 52 -7.07 16.40 -4.38
CA LEU A 52 -7.17 14.96 -4.20
C LEU A 52 -7.60 14.29 -5.52
N LYS A 53 -6.89 13.23 -5.90
CA LYS A 53 -7.17 12.43 -7.10
C LYS A 53 -6.97 10.95 -6.81
N ARG A 54 -7.70 10.08 -7.49
CA ARG A 54 -7.44 8.64 -7.55
C ARG A 54 -7.23 8.18 -8.99
N PHE A 55 -6.47 7.11 -9.16
CA PHE A 55 -6.12 6.54 -10.46
C PHE A 55 -6.19 5.02 -10.37
N HIS A 56 -6.75 4.39 -11.40
CA HIS A 56 -6.75 2.94 -11.56
C HIS A 56 -6.36 2.66 -13.01
N ASP A 57 -5.16 2.13 -13.21
CA ASP A 57 -4.62 1.82 -14.54
C ASP A 57 -3.71 0.58 -14.47
N GLU A 58 -3.05 0.26 -15.59
CA GLU A 58 -2.11 -0.86 -15.70
C GLU A 58 -0.92 -0.79 -14.72
N ASN A 59 -0.63 0.39 -14.16
CA ASN A 59 0.43 0.57 -13.18
C ASN A 59 -0.11 0.46 -11.73
N GLY A 60 -1.33 -0.02 -11.55
CA GLY A 60 -2.01 -0.21 -10.28
C GLY A 60 -2.93 0.94 -9.87
N HIS A 61 -3.23 0.98 -8.58
CA HIS A 61 -4.21 1.89 -7.98
C HIS A 61 -3.51 2.91 -7.09
N ARG A 62 -3.83 4.18 -7.27
CA ARG A 62 -3.10 5.27 -6.63
C ARG A 62 -4.06 6.34 -6.11
N ILE A 63 -3.67 6.98 -5.01
CA ILE A 63 -4.32 8.18 -4.46
C ILE A 63 -3.27 9.29 -4.32
N LYS A 64 -3.51 10.44 -4.94
CA LYS A 64 -2.62 11.61 -4.90
C LYS A 64 -3.22 12.69 -4.03
N PHE A 65 -2.41 13.21 -3.11
CA PHE A 65 -2.65 14.40 -2.31
C PHE A 65 -1.76 15.54 -2.81
N ASP A 66 -2.37 16.71 -3.01
CA ASP A 66 -1.74 17.92 -3.54
C ASP A 66 -2.34 19.15 -2.84
N LYS A 67 -1.96 19.39 -1.57
CA LYS A 67 -2.55 20.42 -0.71
C LYS A 67 -1.51 21.15 0.12
N GLY A 68 -1.28 22.44 -0.18
CA GLY A 68 -0.22 23.22 0.46
C GLY A 68 1.14 22.59 0.18
N ASP A 69 1.94 22.33 1.24
CA ASP A 69 3.25 21.66 1.10
C ASP A 69 3.16 20.12 1.02
N LEU A 70 1.94 19.56 1.06
CA LEU A 70 1.71 18.12 0.98
C LEU A 70 1.51 17.72 -0.48
N ASP A 71 2.57 17.24 -1.13
CA ASP A 71 2.52 16.64 -2.47
C ASP A 71 3.10 15.21 -2.39
N PHE A 72 2.21 14.23 -2.36
CA PHE A 72 2.59 12.82 -2.44
C PHE A 72 1.51 11.97 -3.10
N THR A 73 1.91 10.83 -3.64
CA THR A 73 1.00 9.82 -4.19
C THR A 73 1.26 8.50 -3.49
N TYR A 74 0.22 7.91 -2.91
CA TYR A 74 0.27 6.55 -2.40
C TYR A 74 -0.19 5.58 -3.49
N GLY A 75 0.45 4.41 -3.62
CA GLY A 75 0.15 3.41 -4.63
C GLY A 75 0.08 1.99 -4.08
N LEU A 76 -0.79 1.19 -4.71
CA LEU A 76 -0.96 -0.25 -4.53
C LEU A 76 -0.94 -0.93 -5.89
N SER A 77 -0.18 -2.02 -6.04
CA SER A 77 -0.21 -2.84 -7.23
C SER A 77 0.05 -4.31 -6.91
N VAL A 78 -0.53 -5.20 -7.70
CA VAL A 78 -0.17 -6.62 -7.68
C VAL A 78 1.12 -6.82 -8.46
N THR A 79 2.04 -7.60 -7.90
CA THR A 79 3.17 -8.15 -8.64
C THR A 79 2.92 -9.65 -8.79
N ALA A 80 2.59 -10.11 -10.00
CA ALA A 80 2.37 -11.52 -10.27
C ALA A 80 3.24 -11.97 -11.44
N ASP A 81 4.04 -13.00 -11.22
CA ASP A 81 4.70 -13.76 -12.28
C ASP A 81 4.37 -15.27 -12.15
N GLU A 82 5.02 -16.12 -12.96
CA GLU A 82 4.75 -17.57 -12.95
C GLU A 82 5.11 -18.26 -11.63
N ALA A 83 5.93 -17.62 -10.78
CA ALA A 83 6.48 -18.20 -9.56
C ALA A 83 6.06 -17.48 -8.28
N GLU A 84 5.69 -16.20 -8.34
CA GLU A 84 5.42 -15.38 -7.16
C GLU A 84 4.21 -14.47 -7.38
N CYS A 85 3.36 -14.39 -6.34
CA CYS A 85 2.29 -13.40 -6.23
C CYS A 85 2.64 -12.47 -5.08
N GLY A 86 2.42 -11.18 -5.23
CA GLY A 86 2.75 -10.21 -4.22
C GLY A 86 1.99 -8.90 -4.37
N ILE A 87 2.16 -8.06 -3.36
CA ILE A 87 1.60 -6.72 -3.30
C ILE A 87 2.76 -5.75 -3.14
N GLU A 88 2.83 -4.76 -4.02
CA GLU A 88 3.66 -3.59 -3.80
C GLU A 88 2.82 -2.47 -3.19
N VAL A 89 3.34 -1.87 -2.13
CA VAL A 89 2.85 -0.61 -1.58
C VAL A 89 3.92 0.46 -1.80
N SER A 90 3.51 1.65 -2.24
CA SER A 90 4.45 2.71 -2.59
C SER A 90 4.00 4.09 -2.16
N VAL A 91 4.99 4.97 -1.97
CA VAL A 91 4.80 6.41 -1.80
C VAL A 91 5.73 7.15 -2.74
N ASN A 92 5.15 7.91 -3.67
CA ASN A 92 5.85 8.90 -4.47
C ASN A 92 5.81 10.23 -3.72
N ASN A 93 6.92 10.67 -3.15
CA ASN A 93 7.00 11.83 -2.28
C ASN A 93 7.66 13.03 -2.99
N LYS A 94 7.05 14.21 -2.92
CA LYS A 94 7.65 15.49 -3.33
C LYS A 94 7.83 16.45 -2.17
N VAL A 95 7.54 16.03 -0.94
CA VAL A 95 7.78 16.84 0.25
C VAL A 95 9.28 17.10 0.39
N PRO A 96 9.72 18.37 0.45
CA PRO A 96 11.12 18.73 0.55
C PRO A 96 11.73 18.28 1.89
N ASN A 97 13.01 17.91 1.85
CA ASN A 97 13.77 17.50 3.04
C ASN A 97 13.14 16.34 3.83
N PHE A 98 12.42 15.42 3.17
CA PHE A 98 11.81 14.28 3.87
C PHE A 98 12.89 13.32 4.44
N ASP A 99 12.68 12.80 5.65
CA ASP A 99 13.65 11.93 6.32
C ASP A 99 13.40 10.45 5.99
N TYR A 100 13.95 10.01 4.85
CA TYR A 100 13.81 8.61 4.41
C TYR A 100 14.53 7.61 5.31
N ALA A 101 15.60 8.01 6.00
CA ALA A 101 16.32 7.14 6.91
C ALA A 101 15.46 6.82 8.13
N GLU A 102 14.81 7.83 8.72
CA GLU A 102 13.87 7.64 9.83
C GLU A 102 12.62 6.87 9.39
N LEU A 103 12.12 7.13 8.17
CA LEU A 103 11.02 6.36 7.59
C LEU A 103 11.38 4.87 7.52
N ALA A 104 12.50 4.53 6.88
CA ALA A 104 12.93 3.15 6.69
C ALA A 104 13.16 2.44 8.04
N ARG A 105 13.80 3.12 8.99
CA ARG A 105 14.02 2.60 10.35
C ARG A 105 12.71 2.26 11.05
N ARG A 106 11.73 3.17 11.05
CA ARG A 106 10.44 2.95 11.72
C ARG A 106 9.60 1.86 11.08
N ILE A 107 9.65 1.77 9.75
CA ILE A 107 9.00 0.68 9.01
C ILE A 107 9.63 -0.66 9.40
N ALA A 108 10.95 -0.74 9.43
CA ALA A 108 11.66 -1.95 9.84
C ALA A 108 11.32 -2.34 11.29
N ASP A 109 11.31 -1.38 12.21
CA ASP A 109 10.94 -1.62 13.61
C ASP A 109 9.49 -2.11 13.73
N TYR A 110 8.56 -1.55 12.95
CA TYR A 110 7.18 -2.02 12.91
C TYR A 110 7.10 -3.48 12.48
N TYR A 111 7.71 -3.86 11.36
CA TYR A 111 7.60 -5.23 10.86
C TYR A 111 8.33 -6.23 11.75
N ARG A 112 9.47 -5.88 12.35
CA ARG A 112 10.11 -6.73 13.38
C ARG A 112 9.22 -7.01 14.58
N ALA A 113 8.40 -6.04 14.99
CA ALA A 113 7.51 -6.18 16.15
C ALA A 113 6.16 -6.85 15.85
N ASN A 114 5.75 -6.92 14.58
CA ASN A 114 4.40 -7.34 14.18
C ASN A 114 4.37 -8.58 13.27
N SER A 115 5.51 -9.01 12.72
CA SER A 115 5.62 -10.18 11.84
C SER A 115 5.08 -11.47 12.48
N GLU A 116 5.41 -11.68 13.75
CA GLU A 116 5.06 -12.88 14.51
C GLU A 116 3.63 -12.85 15.08
N LYS A 117 2.90 -11.74 14.92
CA LYS A 117 1.51 -11.65 15.38
C LYS A 117 0.61 -12.49 14.49
N ALA A 118 -0.40 -13.11 15.10
CA ALA A 118 -1.41 -13.87 14.37
C ALA A 118 -2.23 -12.97 13.44
N VAL A 119 -2.64 -13.51 12.30
CA VAL A 119 -3.59 -12.84 11.42
C VAL A 119 -4.97 -12.76 12.08
N GLU A 120 -5.62 -11.62 11.94
CA GLU A 120 -6.96 -11.37 12.47
C GLU A 120 -8.04 -11.63 11.41
N GLY A 121 -9.30 -11.80 11.82
CA GLY A 121 -10.45 -11.96 10.92
C GLY A 121 -10.69 -13.38 10.37
N PHE A 122 -9.64 -14.17 10.13
CA PHE A 122 -9.78 -15.49 9.49
C PHE A 122 -10.03 -16.63 10.47
N LYS A 123 -11.09 -17.44 10.28
CA LYS A 123 -11.35 -18.63 11.11
C LYS A 123 -10.38 -19.79 10.85
N LYS A 124 -10.13 -20.11 9.58
CA LYS A 124 -9.31 -21.27 9.17
C LYS A 124 -7.82 -21.05 9.45
N ILE A 125 -7.32 -19.84 9.21
CA ILE A 125 -5.90 -19.49 9.33
C ILE A 125 -5.57 -18.65 10.57
N ARG A 126 -6.44 -18.56 11.58
CA ARG A 126 -6.26 -17.75 12.81
C ARG A 126 -4.97 -17.95 13.61
N LYS A 127 -4.26 -19.06 13.40
CA LYS A 127 -2.97 -19.35 14.06
C LYS A 127 -1.76 -18.99 13.20
N THR A 128 -2.00 -18.61 11.96
CA THR A 128 -0.99 -18.21 10.98
C THR A 128 -0.49 -16.84 11.36
N ARG A 129 0.82 -16.63 11.30
CA ARG A 129 1.44 -15.33 11.59
C ARG A 129 1.43 -14.45 10.35
N ASN A 130 1.54 -13.14 10.53
CA ASN A 130 1.63 -12.23 9.40
C ASN A 130 2.80 -12.57 8.46
N CYS A 131 3.96 -12.98 9.00
CA CYS A 131 5.11 -13.42 8.19
C CYS A 131 4.90 -14.71 7.41
N ASP A 132 3.93 -15.54 7.82
CA ASP A 132 3.58 -16.76 7.09
C ASP A 132 2.64 -16.48 5.91
N VAL A 133 1.92 -15.34 5.94
CA VAL A 133 1.07 -14.85 4.84
C VAL A 133 1.85 -13.93 3.92
N PHE A 134 2.42 -12.86 4.48
CA PHE A 134 3.17 -11.83 3.78
C PHE A 134 4.65 -11.95 4.08
N THR A 135 5.38 -12.40 3.08
CA THR A 135 6.83 -12.51 3.12
C THR A 135 7.47 -11.19 2.73
N LEU A 136 8.29 -10.65 3.62
CA LEU A 136 9.28 -9.62 3.32
C LEU A 136 10.64 -10.29 3.18
N GLY A 137 11.60 -9.64 2.53
CA GLY A 137 12.98 -10.13 2.50
C GLY A 137 13.55 -10.28 3.92
N GLU A 138 14.50 -11.22 4.08
CA GLU A 138 15.14 -11.50 5.38
C GLU A 138 15.72 -10.23 6.02
N ASP A 139 16.28 -9.34 5.19
CA ASP A 139 16.58 -7.97 5.57
C ASP A 139 15.36 -7.07 5.30
N ILE A 140 14.57 -6.81 6.34
CA ILE A 140 13.41 -5.91 6.27
C ILE A 140 13.84 -4.50 5.87
N ALA A 141 14.99 -4.00 6.35
CA ALA A 141 15.46 -2.66 6.00
C ALA A 141 15.86 -2.61 4.51
N GLY A 142 16.56 -3.64 4.03
CA GLY A 142 16.89 -3.83 2.62
C GLY A 142 15.68 -4.07 1.70
N SER A 143 14.54 -4.49 2.26
CA SER A 143 13.28 -4.65 1.53
C SER A 143 12.58 -3.32 1.23
N ILE A 144 13.01 -2.23 1.90
CA ILE A 144 12.48 -0.87 1.69
C ILE A 144 13.35 -0.20 0.62
N LYS A 145 12.82 -0.09 -0.60
CA LYS A 145 13.54 0.55 -1.71
C LYS A 145 13.23 2.04 -1.72
N VAL A 146 14.25 2.86 -1.56
CA VAL A 146 14.17 4.32 -1.71
C VAL A 146 14.91 4.73 -2.99
N GLU A 147 14.20 5.39 -3.90
CA GLU A 147 14.72 5.89 -5.16
C GLU A 147 14.62 7.42 -5.16
N THR A 148 15.75 8.11 -4.98
CA THR A 148 15.82 9.58 -5.03
C THR A 148 15.92 10.04 -6.47
N ARG A 149 15.07 10.99 -6.89
CA ARG A 149 15.01 11.42 -8.29
C ARG A 149 15.04 12.94 -8.41
N GLU A 150 16.07 13.46 -9.07
CA GLU A 150 16.21 14.90 -9.31
C GLU A 150 15.03 15.45 -10.11
N GLY A 151 14.42 16.53 -9.61
CA GLY A 151 13.27 17.20 -10.24
C GLY A 151 11.98 16.37 -10.31
N LYS A 152 11.94 15.19 -9.71
CA LYS A 152 10.77 14.29 -9.68
C LYS A 152 10.45 13.91 -8.23
N ALA A 153 9.31 13.23 -8.04
CA ALA A 153 8.99 12.66 -6.74
C ALA A 153 10.01 11.57 -6.41
N ASP A 154 10.53 11.50 -5.19
CA ASP A 154 11.24 10.30 -4.75
C ASP A 154 10.24 9.14 -4.60
N ILE A 155 10.70 7.90 -4.67
CA ILE A 155 9.83 6.73 -4.49
C ILE A 155 10.31 5.91 -3.30
N VAL A 156 9.36 5.55 -2.44
CA VAL A 156 9.52 4.48 -1.46
C VAL A 156 8.65 3.30 -1.89
N ARG A 157 9.22 2.09 -1.96
CA ARG A 157 8.49 0.85 -2.29
C ARG A 157 8.74 -0.22 -1.23
N LEU A 158 7.69 -0.94 -0.88
CA LEU A 158 7.73 -2.18 -0.11
C LEU A 158 6.97 -3.26 -0.88
N SER A 159 7.59 -4.42 -1.09
CA SER A 159 6.99 -5.55 -1.79
C SER A 159 6.78 -6.70 -0.82
N PHE A 160 5.56 -7.21 -0.75
CA PHE A 160 5.16 -8.35 0.07
C PHE A 160 4.85 -9.53 -0.84
N GLY A 161 5.63 -10.61 -0.77
CA GLY A 161 5.25 -11.87 -1.39
C GLY A 161 4.11 -12.52 -0.61
N ILE A 162 3.11 -13.06 -1.28
CA ILE A 162 2.01 -13.80 -0.67
C ILE A 162 2.30 -15.29 -0.81
N ARG A 163 2.21 -16.03 0.29
CA ARG A 163 2.49 -17.47 0.26
C ARG A 163 1.41 -18.25 -0.49
N ASP A 164 1.80 -18.90 -1.59
CA ASP A 164 0.89 -19.66 -2.47
C ASP A 164 0.01 -20.68 -1.75
N SER A 165 0.55 -21.36 -0.73
CA SER A 165 -0.19 -22.38 0.03
C SER A 165 -1.38 -21.82 0.81
N LEU A 166 -1.49 -20.50 0.94
CA LEU A 166 -2.58 -19.81 1.64
C LEU A 166 -3.49 -19.04 0.70
N LEU A 167 -3.13 -18.86 -0.57
CA LEU A 167 -3.89 -18.04 -1.53
C LEU A 167 -5.35 -18.46 -1.63
N GLU A 168 -5.62 -19.76 -1.76
CA GLU A 168 -6.99 -20.29 -1.86
C GLU A 168 -7.87 -19.87 -0.67
N GLU A 169 -7.32 -19.89 0.55
CA GLU A 169 -8.06 -19.54 1.75
C GLU A 169 -8.18 -18.04 1.97
N LEU A 170 -7.21 -17.26 1.47
CA LEU A 170 -7.26 -15.80 1.48
C LEU A 170 -8.33 -15.30 0.51
N ILE A 171 -8.36 -15.81 -0.73
CA ILE A 171 -9.33 -15.37 -1.74
C ILE A 171 -10.75 -15.89 -1.48
N ALA A 172 -10.90 -16.98 -0.73
CA ALA A 172 -12.21 -17.49 -0.31
C ALA A 172 -12.94 -16.55 0.66
N ASP A 173 -12.22 -15.61 1.29
CA ASP A 173 -12.79 -14.57 2.17
C ASP A 173 -12.24 -13.18 1.81
N PRO A 174 -12.71 -12.58 0.69
CA PRO A 174 -12.16 -11.33 0.16
C PRO A 174 -12.24 -10.16 1.15
N ALA A 175 -13.27 -10.11 1.99
CA ALA A 175 -13.46 -9.04 2.96
C ALA A 175 -12.37 -9.07 4.03
N ASN A 176 -12.14 -10.24 4.65
CA ASN A 176 -11.07 -10.37 5.64
C ASN A 176 -9.68 -10.24 5.01
N PHE A 177 -9.50 -10.67 3.75
CA PHE A 177 -8.23 -10.50 3.07
C PHE A 177 -7.91 -9.03 2.78
N MET A 178 -8.89 -8.26 2.31
CA MET A 178 -8.77 -6.82 2.11
C MET A 178 -8.40 -6.11 3.43
N GLU A 179 -9.08 -6.44 4.54
CA GLU A 179 -8.76 -5.89 5.87
C GLU A 179 -7.35 -6.27 6.32
N LEU A 180 -6.92 -7.50 6.05
CA LEU A 180 -5.58 -7.98 6.37
C LEU A 180 -4.50 -7.23 5.57
N ILE A 181 -4.71 -7.02 4.26
CA ILE A 181 -3.84 -6.19 3.41
C ILE A 181 -3.80 -4.75 3.94
N HIS A 182 -4.97 -4.18 4.23
CA HIS A 182 -5.06 -2.82 4.74
C HIS A 182 -4.29 -2.66 6.06
N HIS A 183 -4.50 -3.56 7.03
CA HIS A 183 -3.89 -3.43 8.35
C HIS A 183 -2.39 -3.73 8.38
N TYR A 184 -1.93 -4.73 7.62
CA TYR A 184 -0.53 -5.16 7.68
C TYR A 184 0.37 -4.51 6.61
N CYS A 185 -0.15 -4.23 5.42
CA CYS A 185 0.65 -3.67 4.32
C CYS A 185 0.46 -2.15 4.18
N VAL A 186 -0.78 -1.66 4.27
CA VAL A 186 -1.12 -0.27 3.88
C VAL A 186 -1.03 0.71 5.05
N ALA A 187 -1.77 0.44 6.11
CA ALA A 187 -1.89 1.31 7.27
C ALA A 187 -0.54 1.63 7.94
N PRO A 188 0.42 0.69 8.06
CA PRO A 188 1.71 0.96 8.68
C PRO A 188 2.52 1.98 7.88
N LEU A 189 2.64 1.80 6.56
CA LEU A 189 3.35 2.74 5.70
C LEU A 189 2.70 4.13 5.76
N ARG A 190 1.38 4.21 5.64
CA ARG A 190 0.63 5.47 5.73
C ARG A 190 0.86 6.19 7.07
N ARG A 191 0.72 5.47 8.17
CA ARG A 191 0.88 6.02 9.52
C ARG A 191 2.29 6.52 9.75
N ILE A 192 3.29 5.68 9.47
CA ILE A 192 4.71 6.00 9.71
C ILE A 192 5.16 7.17 8.81
N TYR A 193 4.73 7.19 7.54
CA TYR A 193 4.98 8.31 6.65
C TYR A 193 4.42 9.62 7.22
N ALA A 194 3.17 9.62 7.68
CA ALA A 194 2.54 10.80 8.26
C ALA A 194 3.20 11.23 9.59
N GLU A 195 3.71 10.29 10.38
CA GLU A 195 4.48 10.59 11.60
C GLU A 195 5.81 11.27 11.25
N VAL A 196 6.58 10.72 10.31
CA VAL A 196 7.87 11.29 9.87
C VAL A 196 7.68 12.68 9.26
N TYR A 197 6.65 12.86 8.43
CA TYR A 197 6.28 14.16 7.88
C TYR A 197 6.07 15.23 8.97
N ARG A 198 5.41 14.86 10.08
CA ARG A 198 5.07 15.80 11.17
C ARG A 198 6.26 16.14 12.06
N ILE A 199 7.29 15.30 12.15
CA ILE A 199 8.47 15.56 13.00
C ILE A 199 9.19 16.82 12.56
N LYS A 200 9.34 17.05 11.27
CA LYS A 200 10.01 18.25 10.74
C LYS A 200 9.20 19.54 10.87
N ARG A 201 7.92 19.45 11.24
CA ARG A 201 7.03 20.59 11.42
C ARG A 201 6.83 20.96 12.91
N ARG A 202 7.47 20.24 13.83
CA ARG A 202 7.57 20.61 15.25
C ARG A 202 8.89 21.31 15.50
#